data_AF-A0A971LR66-F1
#
_entry.id   AF-A0A971LR66-F1
#
_cell.length_a   1.000
_cell.length_b   1.000
_cell.length_c   1.000
_cell.angle_alpha   90.00
_cell.angle_beta   90.00
_cell.angle_gamma   90.00
#
_symmetry.space_group_name_H-M   'P 1'
#
loop_
_entity.id
_entity.type
_entity.pdbx_description
1 polymer ?
#
loop_
_entity_poly.entity_id
_entity_poly.type
_entity_poly.pdbx_seq_one_letter_code
_entity_poly.pdbx_strand_id
1 'polypeptide(L)'
;MTLDLMRSVYAALSSALPALPVRRSWPQIPPAMPGCTFNLLSWQRQEDGSALCLIAVQLRVPVPEDGDTYAAAAALALNGIGFQLISAEDGQEQDTGFFLRSLSFSIPLNLPEPPPVETPMQLRAWVAGAWAYSAAPILLTLKPATRPLRSTASLSQAGDLPPFMPGHIDFGSLSGQAPYLPNDPVFLHLRAAFLAGSEVTLSIRFRSDAWKAVKGHLAAFALSPLGLSFSLSLRALFEP
;
A
#
# COMPACT_ATOMS: atom_id res chain seq x y z
N MET A 1 13.74 12.97 1.11
CA MET A 1 12.99 12.91 2.38
C MET A 1 13.58 11.96 3.41
N THR A 2 14.03 10.76 3.04
CA THR A 2 14.67 9.82 4.00
C THR A 2 16.00 10.30 4.57
N LEU A 3 16.77 11.11 3.81
CA LEU A 3 18.09 11.61 4.25
C LEU A 3 18.00 12.64 5.38
N ASP A 4 17.06 13.59 5.30
CA ASP A 4 16.86 14.61 6.34
C ASP A 4 16.35 14.00 7.65
N LEU A 5 15.44 13.03 7.55
CA LEU A 5 14.97 12.27 8.72
C LEU A 5 16.11 11.54 9.42
N MET A 6 16.96 10.84 8.67
CA MET A 6 18.11 10.13 9.25
C MET A 6 19.15 11.11 9.84
N ARG A 7 19.30 12.30 9.26
CA ARG A 7 20.15 13.36 9.82
C ARG A 7 19.58 13.89 11.15
N SER A 8 18.27 14.07 11.25
CA SER A 8 17.61 14.47 12.51
C SER A 8 17.75 13.40 13.59
N VAL A 9 17.58 12.12 13.23
CA VAL A 9 17.80 10.99 14.15
C VAL A 9 19.24 10.98 14.65
N TYR A 10 20.21 11.12 13.74
CA TYR A 10 21.63 11.23 14.10
C TYR A 10 21.87 12.38 15.08
N ALA A 11 21.40 13.59 14.74
CA ALA A 11 21.61 14.78 15.57
C ALA A 11 20.98 14.64 16.95
N ALA A 12 19.76 14.08 17.05
CA ALA A 12 19.09 13.84 18.32
C ALA A 12 19.86 12.86 19.20
N LEU A 13 20.27 11.72 18.64
CA LEU A 13 21.03 10.71 19.38
C LEU A 13 22.43 11.22 19.78
N SER A 14 23.15 11.89 18.88
CA SER A 14 24.48 12.45 19.18
C SER A 14 24.42 13.53 20.25
N SER A 15 23.36 14.33 20.28
CA SER A 15 23.17 15.35 21.32
C SER A 15 22.83 14.74 22.68
N ALA A 16 22.07 13.64 22.71
CA ALA A 16 21.62 13.00 23.95
C ALA A 16 22.65 12.04 24.54
N LEU A 17 23.54 11.50 23.72
CA LEU A 17 24.54 10.51 24.09
C LEU A 17 25.97 11.04 23.82
N PRO A 18 26.41 12.13 24.46
CA PRO A 18 27.71 12.74 24.17
C PRO A 18 28.90 11.83 24.53
N ALA A 19 28.69 10.87 25.43
CA ALA A 19 29.69 9.88 25.84
C ALA A 19 29.80 8.69 24.87
N LEU A 20 28.91 8.57 23.88
CA LEU A 20 28.88 7.45 22.95
C LEU A 20 29.09 7.91 21.50
N PRO A 21 30.01 7.29 20.74
CA PRO A 21 30.05 7.47 19.30
C PRO A 21 28.74 6.93 18.69
N VAL A 22 27.93 7.84 18.15
CA VAL A 22 26.72 7.51 17.40
C VAL A 22 27.09 7.33 15.94
N ARG A 23 26.66 6.23 15.31
CA ARG A 23 26.86 5.98 13.88
C ARG A 23 25.61 5.40 13.25
N ARG A 24 25.40 5.69 11.96
CA ARG A 24 24.44 4.92 11.17
C ARG A 24 25.01 3.52 10.96
N SER A 25 24.21 2.48 11.17
CA SER A 25 24.67 1.10 11.02
C SER A 25 25.23 0.88 9.61
N TRP A 26 26.37 0.20 9.52
CA TRP A 26 26.85 -0.39 8.27
C TRP A 26 26.89 -1.90 8.50
N PRO A 27 26.23 -2.73 7.67
CA PRO A 27 26.17 -4.18 7.87
C PRO A 27 27.52 -4.91 8.02
N GLN A 28 28.65 -4.27 7.68
CA GLN A 28 29.98 -4.90 7.71
C GLN A 28 30.86 -4.47 8.88
N ILE A 29 30.46 -3.47 9.68
CA ILE A 29 31.30 -2.91 10.76
C ILE A 29 30.55 -2.99 12.09
N PRO A 30 31.01 -3.80 13.05
CA PRO A 30 30.41 -3.84 14.36
C PRO A 30 30.53 -2.48 15.06
N PRO A 31 29.56 -2.09 15.90
CA PRO A 31 29.60 -0.82 16.63
C PRO A 31 30.90 -0.67 17.41
N ALA A 32 31.50 0.53 17.41
CA ALA A 32 32.59 0.84 18.32
C ALA A 32 32.12 0.65 19.77
N MET A 33 33.06 0.36 20.68
CA MET A 33 32.75 0.19 22.10
C MET A 33 33.35 1.32 22.95
N PRO A 34 32.58 1.92 23.86
CA PRO A 34 31.11 1.87 23.91
C PRO A 34 30.55 2.57 22.66
N GLY A 35 29.31 2.28 22.24
CA GLY A 35 28.77 2.89 21.03
C GLY A 35 27.28 2.72 20.82
N CYS A 36 26.74 3.60 19.98
CA CYS A 36 25.34 3.61 19.59
C CYS A 36 25.26 3.53 18.06
N THR A 37 24.46 2.58 17.56
CA THR A 37 24.17 2.50 16.14
C THR A 37 22.68 2.57 15.89
N PHE A 38 22.28 3.16 14.77
CA PHE A 38 20.88 3.19 14.37
C PHE A 38 20.71 2.87 12.89
N ASN A 39 19.57 2.30 12.54
CA ASN A 39 19.25 1.87 11.19
C ASN A 39 17.76 2.02 10.90
N LEU A 40 17.46 2.24 9.61
CA LEU A 40 16.09 2.19 9.13
C LEU A 40 15.70 0.72 8.94
N LEU A 41 14.72 0.24 9.72
CA LEU A 41 14.18 -1.11 9.58
C LEU A 41 13.18 -1.18 8.43
N SER A 42 12.22 -0.26 8.42
CA SER A 42 11.20 -0.21 7.38
C SER A 42 10.71 1.21 7.16
N TRP A 43 10.26 1.46 5.95
CA TRP A 43 9.51 2.65 5.59
C TRP A 43 8.41 2.21 4.65
N GLN A 44 7.16 2.44 5.04
CA GLN A 44 6.00 2.00 4.28
C GLN A 44 4.97 3.12 4.21
N ARG A 45 4.46 3.39 3.01
CA ARG A 45 3.28 4.24 2.86
C ARG A 45 2.05 3.44 3.23
N GLN A 46 1.14 4.12 3.91
CA GLN A 46 -0.17 3.61 4.29
C GLN A 46 -1.21 4.08 3.28
N GLU A 47 -2.35 3.40 3.25
CA GLU A 47 -3.46 3.70 2.33
C GLU A 47 -4.10 5.07 2.58
N ASP A 48 -3.98 5.59 3.80
CA ASP A 48 -4.46 6.92 4.21
C ASP A 48 -3.54 8.08 3.76
N GLY A 49 -2.47 7.78 3.02
CA GLY A 49 -1.48 8.76 2.56
C GLY A 49 -0.39 9.09 3.58
N SER A 50 -0.47 8.57 4.80
CA SER A 50 0.62 8.66 5.77
C SER A 50 1.76 7.68 5.42
N ALA A 51 2.89 7.81 6.10
CA ALA A 51 3.94 6.80 6.06
C ALA A 51 4.35 6.39 7.47
N LEU A 52 4.51 5.08 7.68
CA LEU A 52 5.08 4.53 8.89
C LEU A 52 6.58 4.32 8.68
N CYS A 53 7.38 4.92 9.55
CA CYS A 53 8.82 4.74 9.58
C CYS A 53 9.22 3.99 10.85
N LEU A 54 9.94 2.88 10.70
CA LEU A 54 10.51 2.11 11.80
C LEU A 54 12.03 2.22 11.79
N ILE A 55 12.61 2.58 12.94
CA ILE A 55 14.05 2.60 13.15
C ILE A 55 14.42 1.66 14.29
N ALA A 56 15.58 1.02 14.17
CA ALA A 56 16.21 0.33 15.29
C ALA A 56 17.41 1.15 15.77
N VAL A 57 17.62 1.12 17.08
CA VAL A 57 18.77 1.67 17.78
C VAL A 57 19.38 0.55 18.59
N GLN A 58 20.67 0.33 18.44
CA GLN A 58 21.44 -0.66 19.18
C GLN A 58 22.53 0.04 19.97
N LEU A 59 22.52 -0.18 21.28
CA LEU A 59 23.56 0.27 22.20
C LEU A 59 24.46 -0.92 22.52
N ARG A 60 25.76 -0.69 22.49
CA ARG A 60 26.79 -1.66 22.87
C ARG A 60 27.64 -1.04 23.98
N VAL A 61 27.55 -1.61 25.18
CA VAL A 61 28.11 -1.03 26.42
C VAL A 61 28.75 -2.11 27.31
N PRO A 62 29.71 -1.73 28.17
CA PRO A 62 30.38 -2.69 29.05
C PRO A 62 29.48 -3.22 30.17
N VAL A 63 28.58 -2.40 30.70
CA VAL A 63 27.76 -2.72 31.87
C VAL A 63 26.26 -2.47 31.61
N PRO A 64 25.36 -3.27 32.18
CA PRO A 64 23.91 -3.12 31.99
C PRO A 64 23.35 -1.77 32.46
N GLU A 65 23.87 -1.23 33.56
CA GLU A 65 23.38 0.00 34.18
C GLU A 65 23.59 1.22 33.28
N ASP A 66 24.73 1.25 32.57
CA ASP A 66 25.01 2.23 31.53
C ASP A 66 24.03 2.05 30.36
N GLY A 67 23.74 0.80 30.00
CA GLY A 67 22.79 0.46 28.94
C GLY A 67 21.40 1.02 29.20
N ASP A 68 20.87 0.88 30.42
CA ASP A 68 19.58 1.44 30.81
C ASP A 68 19.58 2.97 30.82
N THR A 69 20.65 3.58 31.33
CA THR A 69 20.82 5.04 31.36
C THR A 69 20.82 5.62 29.94
N TYR A 70 21.61 5.02 29.03
CA TYR A 70 21.68 5.46 27.64
C TYR A 70 20.41 5.13 26.86
N ALA A 71 19.73 4.02 27.15
CA ALA A 71 18.45 3.68 26.54
C ALA A 71 17.37 4.71 26.89
N ALA A 72 17.30 5.12 28.15
CA ALA A 72 16.38 6.17 28.60
C ALA A 72 16.69 7.51 27.89
N ALA A 73 17.96 7.90 27.80
CA ALA A 73 18.37 9.12 27.09
C ALA A 73 18.05 9.06 25.59
N ALA A 74 18.31 7.93 24.93
CA ALA A 74 17.97 7.71 23.52
C ALA A 74 16.46 7.79 23.28
N ALA A 75 15.66 7.16 24.16
CA ALA A 75 14.22 7.19 24.08
C ALA A 75 13.66 8.61 24.23
N LEU A 76 14.15 9.39 25.20
CA LEU A 76 13.75 10.79 25.37
C LEU A 76 14.11 11.65 24.16
N ALA A 77 15.30 11.47 23.59
CA ALA A 77 15.77 12.21 22.43
C ALA A 77 14.92 11.93 21.19
N LEU A 78 14.62 10.66 20.93
CA LEU A 78 13.81 10.25 19.80
C LEU A 78 12.34 10.63 19.98
N ASN A 79 11.83 10.60 21.21
CA ASN A 79 10.51 11.14 21.53
C ASN A 79 10.40 12.63 21.19
N GLY A 80 11.43 13.43 21.47
CA GLY A 80 11.48 14.85 21.15
C GLY A 80 11.38 15.17 19.64
N ILE A 81 11.66 14.22 18.76
CA ILE A 81 11.50 14.34 17.30
C ILE A 81 10.32 13.52 16.76
N GLY A 82 9.44 13.02 17.63
CA GLY A 82 8.17 12.38 17.28
C GLY A 82 8.18 10.86 17.19
N PHE A 83 9.30 10.20 17.48
CA PHE A 83 9.39 8.74 17.51
C PHE A 83 8.87 8.17 18.83
N GLN A 84 8.11 7.09 18.77
CA GLN A 84 7.61 6.35 19.92
C GLN A 84 8.33 5.01 20.05
N LEU A 85 8.73 4.65 21.27
CA LEU A 85 9.35 3.35 21.55
C LEU A 85 8.29 2.24 21.43
N ILE A 86 8.59 1.21 20.64
CA ILE A 86 7.72 0.05 20.41
C ILE A 86 8.21 -1.15 21.21
N SER A 87 9.51 -1.41 21.19
CA SER A 87 10.13 -2.53 21.87
C SER A 87 11.53 -2.17 22.38
N ALA A 88 11.93 -2.84 23.45
CA ALA A 88 13.25 -2.80 24.03
C ALA A 88 13.65 -4.22 24.45
N GLU A 89 14.84 -4.66 24.05
CA GLU A 89 15.34 -6.01 24.28
C GLU A 89 16.78 -5.96 24.78
N ASP A 90 17.06 -6.81 25.77
CA ASP A 90 18.42 -7.06 26.25
C ASP A 90 19.03 -8.23 25.52
N GLY A 91 20.31 -8.08 25.20
CA GLY A 91 21.11 -9.11 24.60
C GLY A 91 22.52 -9.08 25.16
N GLN A 92 23.26 -10.13 24.82
CA GLN A 92 24.67 -10.22 25.11
C GLN A 92 25.40 -10.67 23.85
N GLU A 93 26.50 -10.00 23.53
CA GLU A 93 27.37 -10.42 22.45
C GLU A 93 28.12 -11.69 22.86
N GLN A 94 27.97 -12.78 22.08
CA GLN A 94 28.45 -14.12 22.44
C GLN A 94 29.97 -14.19 22.62
N ASP A 95 30.72 -13.45 21.80
CA ASP A 95 32.20 -13.56 21.77
C ASP A 95 32.90 -12.68 22.81
N THR A 96 32.26 -11.56 23.19
CA THR A 96 32.89 -10.52 24.03
C THR A 96 32.24 -10.41 25.41
N GLY A 97 31.02 -10.93 25.57
CA GLY A 97 30.22 -10.78 26.77
C GLY A 97 29.62 -9.38 26.96
N PHE A 98 29.74 -8.48 25.98
CA PHE A 98 29.20 -7.12 26.11
C PHE A 98 27.69 -7.08 26.11
N PHE A 99 27.17 -6.14 26.88
CA PHE A 99 25.74 -5.90 26.97
C PHE A 99 25.26 -5.16 25.72
N LEU A 100 24.20 -5.68 25.12
CA LEU A 100 23.52 -5.11 23.98
C LEU A 100 22.12 -4.70 24.39
N ARG A 101 21.73 -3.47 24.06
CA ARG A 101 20.35 -3.00 24.20
C ARG A 101 19.81 -2.66 22.83
N SER A 102 18.79 -3.38 22.38
CA SER A 102 18.11 -3.13 21.11
C SER A 102 16.79 -2.43 21.37
N LEU A 103 16.57 -1.29 20.73
CA LEU A 103 15.38 -0.48 20.85
C LEU A 103 14.76 -0.30 19.46
N SER A 104 13.45 -0.45 19.34
CA SER A 104 12.72 -0.18 18.09
C SER A 104 11.76 0.97 18.28
N PHE A 105 11.74 1.90 17.33
CA PHE A 105 10.90 3.09 17.37
C PHE A 105 10.08 3.26 16.10
N SER A 106 8.87 3.81 16.24
CA SER A 106 7.99 4.19 15.12
C SER A 106 7.68 5.67 15.11
N ILE A 107 7.53 6.25 13.93
CA ILE A 107 6.89 7.54 13.74
C ILE A 107 5.90 7.48 12.56
N PRO A 108 4.64 7.92 12.75
CA PRO A 108 3.76 8.23 11.63
C PRO A 108 4.18 9.57 11.03
N LEU A 109 4.48 9.58 9.74
CA LEU A 109 4.83 10.77 8.98
C LEU A 109 3.63 11.16 8.13
N ASN A 110 3.08 12.35 8.39
CA ASN A 110 2.14 12.99 7.50
C ASN A 110 2.95 13.59 6.34
N LEU A 111 3.01 12.85 5.24
CA LEU A 111 3.66 13.33 4.04
C LEU A 111 2.68 14.22 3.28
N PRO A 112 3.14 15.36 2.71
CA PRO A 112 2.34 16.00 1.69
C PRO A 112 2.07 14.96 0.61
N GLU A 113 0.80 14.83 0.23
CA GLU A 113 0.39 13.94 -0.86
C GLU A 113 1.33 14.23 -2.04
N PRO A 114 2.03 13.23 -2.59
CA PRO A 114 2.82 13.47 -3.79
C PRO A 114 1.88 14.14 -4.81
N PRO A 115 2.36 15.12 -5.61
CA PRO A 115 1.53 15.67 -6.66
C PRO A 115 0.94 14.49 -7.43
N PRO A 116 -0.39 14.43 -7.61
CA PRO A 116 -1.02 13.29 -8.23
C PRO A 116 -0.26 13.03 -9.51
N VAL A 117 0.25 11.81 -9.67
CA VAL A 117 0.78 11.40 -10.97
C VAL A 117 -0.42 11.51 -11.90
N GLU A 118 -0.45 12.60 -12.68
CA GLU A 118 -1.47 12.86 -13.70
C GLU A 118 -1.23 11.92 -14.89
N THR A 119 -1.08 10.63 -14.62
CA THR A 119 -1.30 9.63 -15.64
C THR A 119 -2.80 9.66 -15.95
N PRO A 120 -3.20 10.04 -17.17
CA PRO A 120 -4.59 9.91 -17.59
C PRO A 120 -5.00 8.45 -17.39
N MET A 121 -6.28 8.23 -17.08
CA MET A 121 -6.79 6.88 -16.94
C MET A 121 -6.52 6.07 -18.21
N GLN A 122 -5.83 4.95 -18.06
CA GLN A 122 -5.47 4.08 -19.17
C GLN A 122 -6.21 2.75 -19.06
N LEU A 123 -6.65 2.26 -20.22
CA LEU A 123 -7.25 0.94 -20.37
C LEU A 123 -6.36 0.09 -21.27
N ARG A 124 -6.18 -1.17 -20.90
CA ARG A 124 -5.65 -2.20 -21.78
C ARG A 124 -6.52 -3.44 -21.73
N ALA A 125 -6.53 -4.20 -22.82
CA ALA A 125 -7.23 -5.48 -22.92
C ALA A 125 -6.26 -6.60 -23.28
N TRP A 126 -6.56 -7.82 -22.84
CA TRP A 126 -5.81 -9.00 -23.24
C TRP A 126 -6.29 -9.50 -24.60
N VAL A 127 -5.51 -9.22 -25.65
CA VAL A 127 -5.86 -9.50 -27.04
C VAL A 127 -4.85 -10.49 -27.60
N ALA A 128 -5.32 -11.65 -28.07
CA ALA A 128 -4.50 -12.66 -28.76
C ALA A 128 -3.18 -13.04 -28.03
N GLY A 129 -3.21 -13.09 -26.69
CA GLY A 129 -2.04 -13.47 -25.88
C GLY A 129 -1.11 -12.33 -25.48
N ALA A 130 -1.47 -11.07 -25.75
CA ALA A 130 -0.71 -9.90 -25.31
C ALA A 130 -1.63 -8.77 -24.80
N TRP A 131 -1.07 -7.86 -24.00
CA TRP A 131 -1.79 -6.65 -23.59
C TRP A 131 -1.76 -5.60 -24.70
N ALA A 132 -2.93 -5.21 -25.20
CA ALA A 132 -3.11 -4.09 -26.11
C ALA A 132 -3.60 -2.85 -25.35
N TYR A 133 -3.01 -1.69 -25.60
CA TYR A 133 -3.36 -0.43 -24.95
C TYR A 133 -4.35 0.36 -25.80
N SER A 134 -5.34 0.98 -25.15
CA SER A 134 -6.18 1.99 -25.79
C SER A 134 -5.38 3.27 -25.97
N ALA A 135 -5.40 3.83 -27.18
CA ALA A 135 -4.82 5.14 -27.47
C ALA A 135 -5.76 6.28 -27.04
N ALA A 136 -7.06 6.00 -26.90
CA ALA A 136 -8.04 6.97 -26.44
C ALA A 136 -7.97 7.18 -24.92
N PRO A 137 -8.18 8.42 -24.43
CA PRO A 137 -8.56 8.64 -23.05
C PRO A 137 -9.92 7.99 -22.80
N ILE A 138 -10.06 7.27 -21.70
CA ILE A 138 -11.31 6.61 -21.33
C ILE A 138 -11.79 7.19 -20.02
N LEU A 139 -13.09 7.47 -19.93
CA LEU A 139 -13.81 7.72 -18.70
C LEU A 139 -14.44 6.40 -18.25
N LEU A 140 -14.14 5.96 -17.04
CA LEU A 140 -14.61 4.73 -16.44
C LEU A 140 -15.46 5.07 -15.23
N THR A 141 -16.57 4.36 -15.08
CA THR A 141 -17.45 4.45 -13.91
C THR A 141 -17.62 3.04 -13.36
N LEU A 142 -17.29 2.87 -12.08
CA LEU A 142 -17.41 1.60 -11.39
C LEU A 142 -18.67 1.59 -10.53
N LYS A 143 -19.53 0.60 -10.72
CA LYS A 143 -20.55 0.22 -9.74
C LYS A 143 -19.90 -0.83 -8.82
N PRO A 144 -19.66 -0.50 -7.54
CA PRO A 144 -18.94 -1.39 -6.63
C PRO A 144 -19.71 -2.68 -6.37
N ALA A 145 -18.97 -3.72 -5.98
CA ALA A 145 -19.57 -4.98 -5.56
C ALA A 145 -20.41 -4.77 -4.30
N THR A 146 -21.59 -5.37 -4.25
CA THR A 146 -22.49 -5.31 -3.10
C THR A 146 -22.86 -6.71 -2.65
N ARG A 147 -23.05 -6.87 -1.35
CA ARG A 147 -23.55 -8.12 -0.77
C ARG A 147 -24.79 -7.82 0.06
N PRO A 148 -26.00 -7.85 -0.55
CA PRO A 148 -27.21 -7.55 0.18
C PRO A 148 -27.46 -8.60 1.27
N LEU A 149 -28.03 -8.15 2.39
CA LEU A 149 -28.54 -9.04 3.41
C LEU A 149 -29.82 -9.70 2.91
N ARG A 150 -29.91 -11.03 3.06
CA ARG A 150 -31.10 -11.81 2.73
C ARG A 150 -31.78 -12.22 4.02
N SER A 151 -33.08 -11.92 4.13
CA SER A 151 -33.90 -12.43 5.23
C SER A 151 -34.03 -13.95 5.11
N THR A 152 -33.86 -14.65 6.23
CA THR A 152 -34.15 -16.09 6.36
C THR A 152 -35.47 -16.35 7.08
N ALA A 153 -36.24 -15.31 7.40
CA ALA A 153 -37.56 -15.47 7.99
C ALA A 153 -38.52 -16.17 7.01
N SER A 154 -39.33 -17.08 7.55
CA SER A 154 -40.46 -17.64 6.81
C SER A 154 -41.52 -16.57 6.57
N LEU A 155 -42.27 -16.68 5.46
CA LEU A 155 -43.34 -15.73 5.12
C LEU A 155 -44.42 -15.59 6.20
N SER A 156 -44.55 -16.59 7.09
CA SER A 156 -45.52 -16.64 8.17
C SER A 156 -44.99 -16.15 9.53
N GLN A 157 -43.74 -15.69 9.61
CA GLN A 157 -43.17 -15.21 10.87
C GLN A 157 -43.69 -13.80 11.19
N ALA A 158 -44.59 -13.70 12.17
CA ALA A 158 -45.09 -12.43 12.69
C ALA A 158 -44.43 -12.13 14.05
N GLY A 159 -43.90 -10.92 14.23
CA GLY A 159 -43.63 -10.35 15.56
C GLY A 159 -42.19 -10.06 15.95
N ASP A 160 -41.17 -10.49 15.19
CA ASP A 160 -39.75 -10.24 15.50
C ASP A 160 -38.97 -9.70 14.29
N LEU A 161 -37.85 -9.00 14.55
CA LEU A 161 -36.89 -8.62 13.51
C LEU A 161 -36.38 -9.91 12.82
N PRO A 162 -36.53 -10.04 11.50
CA PRO A 162 -36.17 -11.28 10.81
C PRO A 162 -34.66 -11.52 10.89
N PRO A 163 -34.21 -12.79 11.09
CA PRO A 163 -32.80 -13.11 10.97
C PRO A 163 -32.30 -12.84 9.55
N PHE A 164 -31.12 -12.24 9.44
CA PHE A 164 -30.47 -11.93 8.16
C PHE A 164 -29.22 -12.78 7.97
N MET A 165 -29.03 -13.29 6.76
CA MET A 165 -27.79 -13.92 6.32
C MET A 165 -27.18 -13.14 5.15
N PRO A 166 -25.86 -13.18 4.98
CA PRO A 166 -25.23 -12.59 3.81
C PRO A 166 -25.72 -13.25 2.52
N GLY A 167 -26.26 -12.46 1.59
CA GLY A 167 -26.70 -12.94 0.28
C GLY A 167 -25.55 -13.26 -0.68
N HIS A 168 -25.91 -13.51 -1.95
CA HIS A 168 -24.94 -13.63 -3.04
C HIS A 168 -24.23 -12.30 -3.28
N ILE A 169 -22.98 -12.36 -3.71
CA ILE A 169 -22.20 -11.18 -4.08
C ILE A 169 -22.63 -10.76 -5.48
N ASP A 170 -23.14 -9.54 -5.63
CA ASP A 170 -23.18 -8.84 -6.90
C ASP A 170 -21.81 -8.19 -7.09
N PHE A 171 -21.00 -8.70 -8.02
CA PHE A 171 -19.65 -8.17 -8.27
C PHE A 171 -19.67 -6.77 -8.92
N GLY A 172 -20.84 -6.25 -9.27
CA GLY A 172 -21.00 -4.92 -9.83
C GLY A 172 -20.67 -4.87 -11.33
N SER A 173 -20.43 -3.66 -11.82
CA SER A 173 -20.18 -3.42 -13.24
C SER A 173 -19.16 -2.31 -13.45
N LEU A 174 -18.43 -2.41 -14.55
CA LEU A 174 -17.52 -1.38 -15.03
C LEU A 174 -18.07 -0.84 -16.34
N SER A 175 -18.42 0.45 -16.36
CA SER A 175 -18.84 1.13 -17.58
C SER A 175 -17.75 2.06 -18.07
N GLY A 176 -17.59 2.17 -19.39
CA GLY A 176 -16.58 3.02 -20.01
C GLY A 176 -17.12 3.83 -21.16
N GLN A 177 -16.60 5.05 -21.30
CA GLN A 177 -16.86 5.97 -22.41
C GLN A 177 -15.54 6.48 -22.95
N ALA A 178 -15.41 6.55 -24.28
CA ALA A 178 -14.21 7.02 -24.93
C ALA A 178 -14.56 7.71 -26.27
N PRO A 179 -13.71 8.61 -26.79
CA PRO A 179 -13.89 9.16 -28.14
C PRO A 179 -13.81 8.05 -29.20
N TYR A 180 -14.38 8.31 -30.37
CA TYR A 180 -14.38 7.35 -31.46
C TYR A 180 -12.97 7.17 -32.03
N LEU A 181 -12.41 5.97 -31.87
CA LEU A 181 -11.18 5.53 -32.52
C LEU A 181 -11.42 4.19 -33.23
N PRO A 182 -11.70 4.18 -34.54
CA PRO A 182 -12.13 2.98 -35.26
C PRO A 182 -11.08 1.87 -35.31
N ASN A 183 -9.80 2.25 -35.28
CA ASN A 183 -8.67 1.33 -35.44
C ASN A 183 -8.01 0.99 -34.10
N ASP A 184 -8.64 1.35 -32.97
CA ASP A 184 -8.09 1.00 -31.66
C ASP A 184 -8.22 -0.51 -31.42
N PRO A 185 -7.10 -1.22 -31.16
CA PRO A 185 -7.12 -2.68 -31.00
C PRO A 185 -7.98 -3.12 -29.81
N VAL A 186 -8.08 -2.30 -28.75
CA VAL A 186 -8.94 -2.57 -27.60
C VAL A 186 -10.40 -2.48 -28.01
N PHE A 187 -10.78 -1.48 -28.81
CA PHE A 187 -12.19 -1.29 -29.20
C PHE A 187 -12.66 -2.37 -30.16
N LEU A 188 -11.79 -2.77 -31.09
CA LEU A 188 -12.05 -3.88 -32.00
C LEU A 188 -12.16 -5.20 -31.23
N HIS A 189 -11.30 -5.42 -30.23
CA HIS A 189 -11.38 -6.61 -29.37
C HIS A 189 -12.68 -6.63 -28.55
N LEU A 190 -13.04 -5.51 -27.91
CA LEU A 190 -14.30 -5.39 -27.16
C LEU A 190 -15.52 -5.65 -28.06
N ARG A 191 -15.52 -5.09 -29.27
CA ARG A 191 -16.58 -5.36 -30.26
C ARG A 191 -16.68 -6.84 -30.60
N ALA A 192 -15.54 -7.47 -30.92
CA ALA A 192 -15.50 -8.88 -31.26
C ALA A 192 -15.99 -9.76 -30.09
N ALA A 193 -15.56 -9.44 -28.87
CA ALA A 193 -15.96 -10.16 -27.67
C ALA A 193 -17.45 -9.99 -27.36
N PHE A 194 -18.01 -8.79 -27.55
CA PHE A 194 -19.44 -8.56 -27.40
C PHE A 194 -20.26 -9.37 -28.41
N LEU A 195 -19.86 -9.37 -29.68
CA LEU A 195 -20.54 -10.15 -30.72
C LEU A 195 -20.41 -11.67 -30.51
N ALA A 196 -19.28 -12.13 -29.96
CA ALA A 196 -19.05 -13.54 -29.64
C ALA A 196 -19.65 -13.98 -28.29
N GLY A 197 -20.09 -13.03 -27.44
CA GLY A 197 -20.48 -13.30 -26.06
C GLY A 197 -19.33 -13.81 -25.18
N SER A 198 -18.08 -13.62 -25.60
CA SER A 198 -16.91 -14.14 -24.88
C SER A 198 -16.55 -13.28 -23.68
N GLU A 199 -15.87 -13.90 -22.71
CA GLU A 199 -15.28 -13.17 -21.59
C GLU A 199 -14.11 -12.31 -22.07
N VAL A 200 -13.96 -11.12 -21.46
CA VAL A 200 -12.86 -10.19 -21.72
C VAL A 200 -12.05 -10.02 -20.44
N THR A 201 -10.73 -10.01 -20.58
CA THR A 201 -9.83 -9.57 -19.51
C THR A 201 -9.40 -8.13 -19.79
N LEU A 202 -9.78 -7.21 -18.91
CA LEU A 202 -9.39 -5.81 -18.95
C LEU A 202 -8.44 -5.50 -17.82
N SER A 203 -7.61 -4.48 -18.02
CA SER A 203 -6.80 -3.94 -16.95
C SER A 203 -6.79 -2.43 -17.02
N ILE A 204 -6.93 -1.80 -15.85
CA ILE A 204 -7.06 -0.36 -15.69
C ILE A 204 -5.95 0.18 -14.82
N ARG A 205 -5.57 1.42 -15.08
CA ARG A 205 -4.62 2.16 -14.28
C ARG A 205 -5.08 3.60 -14.12
N PHE A 206 -5.11 4.07 -12.88
CA PHE A 206 -5.52 5.43 -12.54
C PHE A 206 -4.71 5.93 -11.35
N ARG A 207 -4.00 7.06 -11.54
CA ARG A 207 -3.17 7.72 -10.50
C ARG A 207 -2.23 6.78 -9.72
N SER A 208 -1.79 5.70 -10.36
CA SER A 208 -0.95 4.65 -9.77
C SER A 208 -0.15 3.99 -10.88
N ASP A 209 0.98 3.38 -10.56
CA ASP A 209 1.74 2.54 -11.49
C ASP A 209 1.24 1.09 -11.54
N ALA A 210 0.36 0.71 -10.60
CA ALA A 210 -0.22 -0.62 -10.55
C ALA A 210 -1.35 -0.76 -11.58
N TRP A 211 -1.30 -1.85 -12.34
CA TRP A 211 -2.36 -2.27 -13.23
C TRP A 211 -3.30 -3.22 -12.50
N LYS A 212 -4.58 -2.88 -12.40
CA LYS A 212 -5.59 -3.75 -11.79
C LYS A 212 -6.36 -4.46 -12.87
N ALA A 213 -6.31 -5.79 -12.87
CA ALA A 213 -6.95 -6.63 -13.88
C ALA A 213 -8.33 -7.11 -13.41
N VAL A 214 -9.25 -7.27 -14.35
CA VAL A 214 -10.58 -7.80 -14.09
C VAL A 214 -11.08 -8.60 -15.29
N LYS A 215 -11.88 -9.63 -15.02
CA LYS A 215 -12.55 -10.45 -16.03
C LYS A 215 -14.06 -10.25 -15.96
N GLY A 216 -14.70 -10.22 -17.12
CA GLY A 216 -16.14 -10.08 -17.20
C GLY A 216 -16.69 -10.24 -18.61
N HIS A 217 -18.02 -10.18 -18.71
CA HIS A 217 -18.72 -10.19 -19.99
C HIS A 217 -19.23 -8.79 -20.32
N LEU A 218 -19.18 -8.44 -21.60
CA LEU A 218 -19.77 -7.20 -22.07
C LEU A 218 -21.30 -7.35 -22.07
N ALA A 219 -21.95 -6.61 -21.17
CA ALA A 219 -23.41 -6.52 -21.09
C ALA A 219 -23.97 -5.53 -22.12
N ALA A 220 -23.21 -4.50 -22.46
CA ALA A 220 -23.57 -3.52 -23.47
C ALA A 220 -22.32 -3.02 -24.20
N PHE A 221 -22.47 -2.76 -25.50
CA PHE A 221 -21.42 -2.17 -26.33
C PHE A 221 -22.05 -1.35 -27.46
N ALA A 222 -21.58 -0.11 -27.62
CA ALA A 222 -21.95 0.77 -28.72
C ALA A 222 -20.71 1.54 -29.18
N LEU A 223 -20.38 1.41 -30.46
CA LEU A 223 -19.32 2.16 -31.12
C LEU A 223 -19.94 2.93 -32.28
N SER A 224 -19.85 4.26 -32.23
CA SER A 224 -20.41 5.17 -33.22
C SER A 224 -19.48 6.37 -33.41
N PRO A 225 -19.70 7.23 -34.43
CA PRO A 225 -18.96 8.47 -34.56
C PRO A 225 -19.04 9.40 -33.33
N LEU A 226 -20.05 9.23 -32.47
CA LEU A 226 -20.19 9.97 -31.21
C LEU A 226 -19.27 9.44 -30.10
N GLY A 227 -18.69 8.26 -30.27
CA GLY A 227 -17.80 7.63 -29.30
C GLY A 227 -18.04 6.14 -29.11
N LEU A 228 -17.23 5.58 -28.23
CA LEU A 228 -17.41 4.27 -27.64
C LEU A 228 -18.16 4.41 -26.32
N SER A 229 -19.12 3.51 -26.09
CA SER A 229 -19.68 3.22 -24.78
C SER A 229 -19.74 1.70 -24.57
N PHE A 230 -19.36 1.24 -23.38
CA PHE A 230 -19.46 -0.17 -23.03
C PHE A 230 -19.81 -0.36 -21.55
N SER A 231 -20.36 -1.51 -21.22
CA SER A 231 -20.57 -1.95 -19.85
C SER A 231 -20.15 -3.41 -19.70
N LEU A 232 -19.27 -3.66 -18.74
CA LEU A 232 -18.74 -4.96 -18.37
C LEU A 232 -19.40 -5.41 -17.06
N SER A 233 -20.07 -6.56 -17.08
CA SER A 233 -20.52 -7.24 -15.87
C SER A 233 -19.36 -8.05 -15.31
N LEU A 234 -18.98 -7.76 -14.06
CA LEU A 234 -17.83 -8.36 -13.43
C LEU A 234 -18.16 -9.76 -12.90
N ARG A 235 -17.20 -10.69 -12.98
CA ARG A 235 -17.31 -12.04 -12.38
C ARG A 235 -16.44 -12.25 -11.15
N ALA A 236 -15.49 -11.35 -10.94
CA ALA A 236 -14.56 -11.36 -9.84
C ALA A 236 -14.23 -9.93 -9.44
N LEU A 237 -13.68 -9.78 -8.23
CA LEU A 237 -13.05 -8.53 -7.80
C LEU A 237 -11.77 -8.29 -8.59
N PHE A 238 -11.27 -7.05 -8.59
CA PHE A 238 -10.01 -6.71 -9.24
C PHE A 238 -8.85 -7.50 -8.63
N GLU A 239 -8.04 -8.11 -9.48
CA GLU A 239 -6.79 -8.75 -9.09
C GLU A 239 -5.69 -7.70 -8.88
N PRO A 240 -4.83 -7.88 -7.85
CA PRO A 240 -3.82 -6.89 -7.48
C PRO A 240 -2.71 -6.70 -8.51
#